data_AF-A0A7J3EMI1-F1
#
_entry.id   AF-A0A7J3EMI1-F1
#
_cell.length_a   1.000
_cell.length_b   1.000
_cell.length_c   1.000
_cell.angle_alpha   90.00
_cell.angle_beta   90.00
_cell.angle_gamma   90.00
#
_symmetry.space_group_name_H-M   'P 1'
#
loop_
_entity.id
_entity.type
_entity.pdbx_description
1 polymer ?
#
loop_
_entity_poly.entity_id
_entity_poly.type
_entity_poly.pdbx_seq_one_letter_code
_entity_poly.pdbx_strand_id
1 'polypeptide(L)' 'KNRCKECGICIGVCPTKVLVKGDKHNEHGFRYPLPANIDRCIGCRLCEYNCPDFAIFVEVVKK' A
#
# COMPACT_ATOMS: atom_id res chain seq x y z
N LYS A 1 -0.96 2.97 8.39
CA LYS A 1 -2.28 3.54 7.97
C LYS A 1 -2.45 5.03 8.25
N ASN A 2 -2.13 5.56 9.44
CA ASN A 2 -2.38 6.98 9.77
C ASN A 2 -1.54 7.98 8.95
N ARG A 3 -0.36 7.59 8.46
CA ARG A 3 0.44 8.43 7.55
C ARG A 3 -0.11 8.53 6.12
N CYS A 4 -1.08 7.69 5.75
CA CYS A 4 -1.60 7.68 4.38
C CYS A 4 -2.51 8.89 4.11
N LYS A 5 -2.32 9.53 2.95
CA LYS A 5 -3.11 10.68 2.47
C LYS A 5 -3.98 10.39 1.24
N GLU A 6 -4.31 9.12 0.99
CA GLU A 6 -5.15 8.68 -0.16
C GLU A 6 -4.62 9.13 -1.55
N CYS A 7 -3.31 9.26 -1.75
CA CYS A 7 -2.76 9.71 -3.04
C CYS A 7 -2.84 8.66 -4.18
N GLY A 8 -3.04 7.38 -3.86
CA GLY A 8 -3.17 6.30 -4.85
C GLY A 8 -1.86 5.85 -5.54
N ILE A 9 -0.72 6.50 -5.30
CA ILE A 9 0.56 6.18 -5.95
C ILE A 9 0.92 4.70 -5.80
N CYS A 10 0.87 4.18 -4.57
CA CYS A 10 1.19 2.78 -4.28
C CYS A 10 0.34 1.76 -5.06
N ILE A 11 -0.93 2.10 -5.36
CA ILE A 11 -1.84 1.28 -6.17
C ILE A 11 -1.39 1.32 -7.64
N GLY A 12 -1.09 2.51 -8.16
CA GLY A 12 -0.69 2.71 -9.55
C GLY A 12 0.67 2.08 -9.90
N VAL A 13 1.66 2.15 -9.00
CA VAL A 13 3.00 1.62 -9.25
C VAL A 13 3.12 0.11 -9.03
N CYS A 14 2.10 -0.55 -8.46
CA CYS A 14 2.18 -1.98 -8.15
C CYS A 14 2.02 -2.83 -9.43
N PRO A 15 3.09 -3.49 -9.93
CA PRO A 15 3.03 -4.20 -11.21
C PRO A 15 2.11 -5.42 -11.16
N THR A 16 1.93 -6.01 -9.98
CA THR A 16 1.09 -7.20 -9.77
C THR A 16 -0.29 -6.88 -9.19
N LYS A 17 -0.65 -5.59 -9.06
CA LYS A 17 -1.96 -5.11 -8.59
C LYS A 17 -2.40 -5.73 -7.25
N VAL A 18 -1.48 -5.73 -6.29
CA VAL A 18 -1.72 -6.22 -4.91
C VAL A 18 -2.66 -5.31 -4.15
N LEU A 19 -2.48 -4.00 -4.29
CA LEU A 19 -3.17 -2.97 -3.51
C LEU A 19 -4.42 -2.49 -4.23
N VAL A 20 -5.49 -2.28 -3.47
CA VAL A 20 -6.74 -1.65 -3.93
C VAL A 20 -7.11 -0.48 -3.02
N LYS A 21 -8.03 0.36 -3.49
CA LYS A 21 -8.59 1.43 -2.67
C LYS A 21 -9.39 0.82 -1.51
N GLY A 22 -9.04 1.20 -0.28
CA GLY A 22 -9.78 0.78 0.90
C GLY A 22 -11.10 1.53 1.09
N ASP A 23 -11.95 0.96 1.92
CA ASP A 23 -13.24 1.48 2.37
C ASP A 23 -13.17 2.13 3.75
N LYS A 24 -12.15 1.81 4.55
CA LYS A 24 -11.92 2.37 5.88
C LYS A 24 -11.12 3.66 5.85
N HIS A 25 -11.48 4.56 6.77
CA HIS A 25 -10.78 5.82 6.98
C HIS A 25 -9.74 5.69 8.10
N ASN A 26 -8.64 6.44 8.01
CA ASN A 26 -7.75 6.68 9.14
C ASN A 26 -8.25 7.85 10.00
N GLU A 27 -7.50 8.20 11.05
CA GLU A 27 -7.86 9.29 11.99
C GLU A 27 -7.98 10.67 11.36
N HIS A 28 -7.45 10.85 10.15
CA HIS A 28 -7.53 12.10 9.39
C HIS A 28 -8.60 12.06 8.30
N GLY A 29 -9.41 10.99 8.22
CA GLY A 29 -10.48 10.87 7.22
C GLY A 29 -10.01 10.43 5.83
N PHE A 30 -8.78 9.92 5.67
CA PHE A 30 -8.29 9.40 4.39
C PHE A 30 -8.55 7.90 4.25
N ARG A 31 -8.95 7.45 3.05
CA ARG A 31 -9.04 6.02 2.74
C ARG A 31 -7.65 5.46 2.41
N TYR A 32 -7.16 4.55 3.26
CA TYR A 32 -5.87 3.91 3.05
C TYR A 32 -6.01 2.65 2.18
N PRO A 33 -4.96 2.25 1.42
CA PRO A 33 -5.03 1.08 0.55
C PRO A 33 -5.10 -0.23 1.34
N LEU A 34 -5.71 -1.26 0.73
CA LEU A 34 -5.78 -2.62 1.27
C LEU A 34 -5.06 -3.62 0.34
N PRO A 35 -4.35 -4.63 0.89
CA PRO A 35 -3.67 -5.65 0.09
C PRO A 35 -4.65 -6.78 -0.31
N ALA A 36 -5.50 -6.53 -1.32
CA ALA A 36 -6.50 -7.50 -1.77
C ALA A 36 -5.91 -8.77 -2.38
N ASN A 37 -4.72 -8.70 -2.99
CA ASN A 37 -4.06 -9.84 -3.65
C ASN A 37 -2.65 -10.07 -3.08
N ILE A 38 -2.51 -10.18 -1.75
CA ILE A 38 -1.19 -10.25 -1.10
C ILE A 38 -0.32 -11.40 -1.61
N ASP A 39 -0.93 -12.52 -2.01
CA ASP A 39 -0.22 -13.69 -2.58
C ASP A 39 0.47 -13.41 -3.91
N ARG A 40 0.11 -12.30 -4.59
CA ARG A 40 0.75 -11.83 -5.82
C ARG A 40 1.89 -10.84 -5.54
N CYS A 41 2.18 -10.53 -4.28
CA CYS A 41 3.28 -9.66 -3.93
C CYS A 41 4.62 -10.37 -4.19
N ILE A 42 5.43 -9.80 -5.09
CA ILE A 42 6.76 -10.30 -5.43
C ILE A 42 7.89 -9.62 -4.63
N GLY A 43 7.54 -8.85 -3.59
CA GLY A 43 8.54 -8.19 -2.73
C GLY A 43 9.36 -7.08 -3.42
N CYS A 44 8.89 -6.50 -4.54
CA CYS A 44 9.66 -5.51 -5.30
C CYS A 44 9.83 -4.13 -4.64
N ARG A 45 9.07 -3.83 -3.56
CA ARG A 45 9.14 -2.58 -2.77
C ARG A 45 8.83 -1.27 -3.52
N LEU A 46 8.32 -1.33 -4.76
CA LEU A 46 7.95 -0.12 -5.51
C LEU A 46 6.92 0.75 -4.78
N CYS A 47 5.92 0.15 -4.14
CA CYS A 47 4.92 0.87 -3.35
C CYS A 47 5.52 1.57 -2.12
N GLU A 48 6.58 1.01 -1.53
CA GLU A 48 7.30 1.58 -0.39
C GLU A 48 8.18 2.75 -0.83
N TYR A 49 9.00 2.56 -1.87
CA TYR A 49 9.91 3.59 -2.36
C TYR A 49 9.20 4.80 -2.97
N ASN A 50 8.01 4.60 -3.56
CA ASN A 50 7.23 5.70 -4.14
C ASN A 50 6.22 6.30 -3.16
N CYS A 51 6.18 5.88 -1.90
CA CYS A 51 5.29 6.48 -0.91
C CYS A 51 5.92 7.74 -0.32
N PRO A 52 5.42 8.95 -0.64
CA PRO A 52 6.02 10.20 -0.14
C PRO A 52 5.86 10.38 1.37
N ASP A 53 4.89 9.69 1.99
CA ASP A 53 4.57 9.79 3.41
C ASP A 53 5.10 8.60 4.24
N PHE A 54 5.87 7.68 3.63
CA PHE A 54 6.37 6.46 4.27
C PHE A 54 5.26 5.70 5.04
N ALA A 55 4.09 5.59 4.39
CA ALA A 55 2.87 5.06 4.98
C ALA A 55 2.68 3.54 4.78
N ILE A 56 3.53 2.94 3.95
CA ILE A 56 3.55 1.51 3.59
C ILE A 56 4.99 1.00 3.63
N PHE A 57 5.17 -0.25 4.04
CA PHE A 57 6.45 -0.95 4.10
C PHE A 57 6.24 -2.40 3.64
N VAL A 58 7.28 -3.02 3.09
CA VAL A 58 7.27 -4.42 2.66
C VAL A 58 8.24 -5.22 3.51
N GLU A 59 7.76 -6.27 4.15
CA GLU A 59 8.57 -7.22 4.92
C GLU A 59 8.60 -8.59 4.23
N VAL A 60 9.79 -9.19 4.17
CA VAL A 60 9.94 -10.57 3.73
C VAL A 60 9.64 -11.48 4.92
N VAL A 61 8.48 -12.14 4.88
CA VAL A 61 8.13 -13.13 5.89
C VAL A 61 8.80 -14.45 5.52
N LYS A 62 9.75 -14.92 6.33
CA LYS A 62 10.24 -16.30 6.21
C LYS A 62 9.11 -17.24 6.60
N LYS A 63 8.77 -18.17 5.70
CA LYS A 63 7.93 -19.32 6.02
C LYS A 63 8.69 -20.31 6.89
#